data_AF-A0A945CYU3-F1
#
_entry.id   AF-A0A945CYU3-F1
#
_cell.length_a   1.000
_cell.length_b   1.000
_cell.length_c   1.000
_cell.angle_alpha   90.00
_cell.angle_beta   90.00
_cell.angle_gamma   90.00
#
_symmetry.space_group_name_H-M   'P 1'
#
loop_
_entity.id
_entity.type
_entity.pdbx_description
1 polymer ?
#
loop_
_entity_poly.entity_id
_entity_poly.type
_entity_poly.pdbx_seq_one_letter_code
_entity_poly.pdbx_strand_id
1 'polypeptide(L)'
;APALTVVPAMIGFLVIPWAGGLELGSETVAIMGANINIGVIYIVATGGLGAYGVAIGGWASNNKFSFLGGLRAGAQIISYEIPMGLALLCVVLTAGTLMPETIVSQQLHGQWNIVQQPLVAILFYICLLAEANRAPFDLAEAEQELVGGWHTEYSSMRWALFFMGEYIHLFVGAAFFTTLFLGGWSLNPITGYDLPATGGIFMIALQFGIVLGKIFLLVFLAMMIRWTLPRFRFDQLMRLAWEGMIPASLLLVLIVSIYIYLGWQPYLWTGSVVALVIMAIARPLLPTNDTNKRVGLLGSRFSPPEESISVDS
;
A
#
# COMPACT_ATOMS: atom_id res chain seq x y z
N ALA A 1 -2.00 2.40 -23.10
CA ALA A 1 -1.93 2.89 -21.70
C ALA A 1 -3.18 2.53 -20.89
N PRO A 2 -4.43 2.91 -21.26
CA PRO A 2 -5.61 2.62 -20.40
C PRO A 2 -5.89 1.13 -20.19
N ALA A 3 -5.63 0.29 -21.19
CA ALA A 3 -5.74 -1.16 -21.02
C ALA A 3 -4.69 -1.73 -20.05
N LEU A 4 -3.49 -1.13 -19.99
CA LEU A 4 -2.42 -1.56 -19.09
C LEU A 4 -2.67 -1.16 -17.64
N THR A 5 -3.56 -0.22 -17.36
CA THR A 5 -4.00 0.07 -15.99
C THR A 5 -5.16 -0.83 -15.56
N VAL A 6 -6.13 -1.07 -16.44
CA VAL A 6 -7.33 -1.85 -16.11
C VAL A 6 -7.06 -3.36 -16.05
N VAL A 7 -6.36 -3.91 -17.04
CA VAL A 7 -6.22 -5.37 -17.18
C VAL A 7 -5.48 -5.98 -15.97
N PRO A 8 -4.33 -5.46 -15.53
CA PRO A 8 -3.67 -6.00 -14.33
C PRO A 8 -4.52 -5.85 -13.07
N ALA A 9 -5.24 -4.74 -12.93
CA ALA A 9 -6.14 -4.51 -11.80
C ALA A 9 -7.28 -5.54 -11.76
N MET A 10 -7.88 -5.88 -12.90
CA MET A 10 -8.92 -6.93 -12.96
C MET A 10 -8.37 -8.32 -12.68
N ILE A 11 -7.19 -8.62 -13.20
CA ILE A 11 -6.55 -9.94 -13.04
C ILE A 11 -6.12 -10.18 -11.59
N GLY A 12 -5.84 -9.13 -10.82
CA GLY A 12 -5.49 -9.22 -9.39
C GLY A 12 -6.55 -9.94 -8.53
N PHE A 13 -7.81 -9.95 -8.94
CA PHE A 13 -8.88 -10.67 -8.23
C PHE A 13 -8.79 -12.18 -8.26
N LEU A 14 -8.03 -12.74 -9.21
CA LEU A 14 -8.00 -14.18 -9.46
C LEU A 14 -7.64 -15.00 -8.21
N VAL A 15 -6.79 -14.43 -7.35
CA VAL A 15 -6.09 -15.17 -6.30
C VAL A 15 -6.63 -14.84 -4.89
N ILE A 16 -7.55 -13.88 -4.80
CA ILE A 16 -8.17 -13.50 -3.54
C ILE A 16 -9.21 -14.56 -3.15
N PRO A 17 -9.12 -15.12 -1.93
CA PRO A 17 -10.10 -16.09 -1.47
C PRO A 17 -11.31 -15.35 -0.87
N TRP A 18 -12.49 -15.60 -1.42
CA TRP A 18 -13.72 -14.86 -1.11
C TRP A 18 -14.56 -15.50 0.00
N ALA A 19 -14.38 -16.80 0.19
CA ALA A 19 -15.00 -17.61 1.23
C ALA A 19 -14.15 -18.89 1.37
N GLY A 20 -14.50 -19.73 2.35
CA GLY A 20 -13.92 -21.04 2.50
C GLY A 20 -14.41 -22.04 1.45
N GLY A 21 -14.43 -23.33 1.80
CA GLY A 21 -14.79 -24.40 0.88
C GLY A 21 -16.31 -24.56 0.71
N LEU A 22 -16.77 -24.65 -0.53
CA LEU A 22 -18.12 -25.12 -0.87
C LEU A 22 -18.11 -26.63 -0.97
N GLU A 23 -18.83 -27.30 -0.07
CA GLU A 23 -19.14 -28.73 -0.19
C GLU A 23 -20.17 -28.93 -1.30
N LEU A 24 -19.69 -29.32 -2.49
CA LEU A 24 -20.53 -29.75 -3.59
C LEU A 24 -20.45 -31.28 -3.67
N GLY A 25 -21.29 -31.97 -2.89
CA GLY A 25 -21.25 -33.42 -2.80
C GLY A 25 -20.03 -33.90 -2.01
N SER A 26 -19.14 -34.69 -2.62
CA SER A 26 -17.90 -35.19 -2.00
C SER A 26 -16.67 -34.31 -2.23
N GLU A 27 -16.81 -33.22 -2.99
CA GLU A 27 -15.71 -32.32 -3.33
C GLU A 27 -15.90 -30.96 -2.64
N THR A 28 -14.81 -30.44 -2.06
CA THR A 28 -14.74 -29.08 -1.51
C THR A 28 -14.13 -28.15 -2.56
N VAL A 29 -14.93 -27.24 -3.11
CA VAL A 29 -14.49 -26.25 -4.09
C VAL A 29 -14.15 -24.95 -3.38
N ALA A 30 -12.91 -24.48 -3.47
CA ALA A 30 -12.51 -23.19 -2.93
C ALA A 30 -13.13 -22.04 -3.75
N ILE A 31 -13.66 -21.02 -3.07
CA ILE A 31 -14.29 -19.87 -3.73
C ILE A 31 -13.24 -18.81 -4.03
N MET A 32 -12.42 -19.11 -5.03
CA MET A 32 -11.42 -18.23 -5.61
C MET A 32 -11.29 -18.50 -7.11
N GLY A 33 -10.71 -17.55 -7.85
CA GLY A 33 -10.51 -17.72 -9.30
C GLY A 33 -9.48 -18.79 -9.63
N ALA A 34 -8.33 -18.78 -8.94
CA ALA A 34 -7.31 -19.83 -9.04
C ALA A 34 -6.50 -19.93 -7.75
N ASN A 35 -6.33 -21.18 -7.26
CA ASN A 35 -5.40 -21.47 -6.19
C ASN A 35 -3.99 -21.64 -6.76
N ILE A 36 -3.11 -20.67 -6.51
CA ILE A 36 -1.73 -20.71 -6.99
C ILE A 36 -0.74 -20.64 -5.83
N ASN A 37 0.31 -21.47 -5.92
CA ASN A 37 1.34 -21.59 -4.88
C ASN A 37 2.08 -20.28 -4.59
N ILE A 38 2.16 -19.39 -5.59
CA ILE A 38 2.83 -18.08 -5.52
C ILE A 38 1.83 -16.93 -5.41
N GLY A 39 0.66 -17.17 -4.81
CA GLY A 39 -0.47 -16.25 -4.90
C GLY A 39 -0.22 -14.85 -4.34
N VAL A 40 0.49 -14.75 -3.23
CA VAL A 40 0.90 -13.47 -2.65
C VAL A 40 1.84 -12.68 -3.58
N ILE A 41 2.81 -13.35 -4.20
CA ILE A 41 3.76 -12.73 -5.14
C ILE A 41 3.04 -12.28 -6.41
N TYR A 42 2.07 -13.07 -6.87
CA TYR A 42 1.27 -12.75 -8.03
C TYR A 42 0.53 -11.42 -7.89
N ILE A 43 -0.12 -11.17 -6.74
CA ILE A 43 -0.86 -9.93 -6.49
C ILE A 43 0.08 -8.71 -6.52
N VAL A 44 1.26 -8.82 -5.90
CA VAL A 44 2.27 -7.75 -5.96
C VAL A 44 2.75 -7.53 -7.39
N ALA A 45 3.03 -8.59 -8.13
CA ALA A 45 3.45 -8.50 -9.52
C ALA A 45 2.39 -7.84 -10.42
N THR A 46 1.11 -8.14 -10.22
CA THR A 46 0.03 -7.48 -10.98
C THR A 46 -0.22 -6.04 -10.54
N GLY A 47 -0.03 -5.72 -9.25
CA GLY A 47 -0.08 -4.34 -8.74
C GLY A 47 0.99 -3.44 -9.36
N GLY A 48 2.25 -3.92 -9.38
CA GLY A 48 3.37 -3.19 -9.98
C GLY A 48 3.21 -2.89 -11.48
N LEU A 49 2.45 -3.71 -12.23
CA LEU A 49 2.13 -3.42 -13.63
C LEU A 49 1.29 -2.14 -13.80
N GLY A 50 0.53 -1.73 -12.78
CA GLY A 50 -0.25 -0.48 -12.79
C GLY A 50 0.62 0.77 -12.97
N ALA A 51 1.82 0.78 -12.38
CA ALA A 51 2.79 1.89 -12.48
C ALA A 51 3.21 2.15 -13.94
N TYR A 52 3.38 1.09 -14.73
CA TYR A 52 3.72 1.20 -16.15
C TYR A 52 2.57 1.81 -16.96
N GLY A 53 1.33 1.49 -16.62
CA GLY A 53 0.15 2.07 -17.27
C GLY A 53 0.09 3.59 -17.10
N VAL A 54 0.44 4.08 -15.92
CA VAL A 54 0.54 5.51 -15.58
C VAL A 54 1.69 6.19 -16.33
N ALA A 55 2.90 5.62 -16.27
CA ALA A 55 4.08 6.22 -16.91
C ALA A 55 3.95 6.28 -18.44
N ILE A 56 3.47 5.20 -19.06
CA ILE A 56 3.22 5.14 -20.51
C ILE A 56 2.05 6.05 -20.89
N GLY A 57 1.04 6.20 -20.02
CA GLY A 57 -0.06 7.15 -20.21
C GLY A 57 0.44 8.59 -20.28
N GLY A 58 1.31 8.97 -19.34
CA GLY A 58 1.96 10.28 -19.33
C GLY A 58 2.83 10.51 -20.57
N TRP A 59 3.59 9.52 -21.03
CA TRP A 59 4.42 9.66 -22.24
C TRP A 59 3.61 9.71 -23.54
N ALA A 60 2.61 8.85 -23.69
CA ALA A 60 1.76 8.78 -24.88
C ALA A 60 0.85 10.01 -25.05
N SER A 61 0.66 10.80 -23.99
CA SER A 61 -0.10 12.05 -24.01
C SER A 61 0.54 13.15 -24.88
N ASN A 62 1.85 13.04 -25.19
CA ASN A 62 2.62 14.01 -25.97
C ASN A 62 2.53 15.47 -25.43
N ASN A 63 2.27 15.64 -24.14
CA ASN A 63 2.28 16.93 -23.44
C ASN A 63 3.34 16.92 -22.34
N LYS A 64 4.18 17.97 -22.32
CA LYS A 64 5.26 18.12 -21.33
C LYS A 64 4.75 18.12 -19.89
N PHE A 65 3.58 18.72 -19.63
CA PHE A 65 3.02 18.78 -18.27
C PHE A 65 2.50 17.42 -17.82
N SER A 66 1.75 16.73 -18.68
CA SER A 66 1.23 15.38 -18.42
C SER A 66 2.34 14.34 -18.28
N PHE A 67 3.43 14.50 -19.05
CA PHE A 67 4.61 13.64 -18.92
C PHE A 67 5.30 13.83 -17.57
N LEU A 68 5.52 15.07 -17.12
CA LEU A 68 6.10 15.35 -15.80
C LEU A 68 5.20 14.85 -14.66
N GLY A 69 3.88 14.99 -14.78
CA GLY A 69 2.92 14.44 -13.82
C GLY A 69 2.96 12.91 -13.76
N GLY A 70 2.99 12.24 -14.92
CA GLY A 70 3.12 10.79 -15.01
C GLY A 70 4.44 10.25 -14.46
N LEU A 71 5.57 10.93 -14.69
CA LEU A 71 6.86 10.56 -14.12
C LEU A 71 6.88 10.66 -12.59
N ARG A 72 6.30 11.72 -12.02
CA ARG A 72 6.22 11.89 -10.56
C ARG A 72 5.36 10.82 -9.90
N ALA A 73 4.21 10.52 -10.48
CA ALA A 73 3.35 9.46 -9.99
C ALA A 73 3.98 8.08 -10.11
N GLY A 74 4.60 7.78 -11.26
CA GLY A 74 5.35 6.53 -11.43
C GLY A 74 6.46 6.38 -10.40
N ALA A 75 7.25 7.44 -10.16
CA ALA A 75 8.29 7.44 -9.13
C ALA A 75 7.72 7.20 -7.72
N GLN A 76 6.55 7.77 -7.42
CA GLN A 76 5.88 7.59 -6.15
C GLN A 76 5.34 6.16 -5.97
N ILE A 77 4.62 5.62 -6.95
CA ILE A 77 4.10 4.24 -6.90
C ILE A 77 5.25 3.24 -6.66
N ILE A 78 6.32 3.34 -7.46
CA ILE A 78 7.49 2.47 -7.33
C ILE A 78 8.17 2.62 -5.95
N SER A 79 8.26 3.84 -5.43
CA SER A 79 8.92 4.08 -4.14
C SER A 79 8.17 3.47 -2.96
N TYR A 80 6.83 3.39 -3.04
CA TYR A 80 6.01 2.79 -1.99
C TYR A 80 5.83 1.28 -2.13
N GLU A 81 6.17 0.71 -3.29
CA GLU A 81 6.18 -0.72 -3.54
C GLU A 81 7.26 -1.44 -2.72
N ILE A 82 8.44 -0.83 -2.55
CA ILE A 82 9.55 -1.37 -1.76
C ILE A 82 9.14 -1.60 -0.28
N PRO A 83 8.71 -0.58 0.48
CA PRO A 83 8.29 -0.79 1.87
C PRO A 83 7.04 -1.68 1.98
N MET A 84 6.15 -1.70 0.98
CA MET A 84 5.02 -2.63 0.94
C MET A 84 5.50 -4.09 0.85
N GLY A 85 6.46 -4.37 -0.03
CA GLY A 85 7.05 -5.70 -0.19
C GLY A 85 7.79 -6.17 1.06
N LEU A 86 8.48 -5.27 1.77
CA LEU A 86 9.13 -5.58 3.04
C LEU A 86 8.11 -5.85 4.16
N ALA A 87 7.02 -5.10 4.22
CA ALA A 87 5.93 -5.38 5.16
C ALA A 87 5.23 -6.71 4.85
N LEU A 88 5.04 -7.02 3.56
CA LEU A 88 4.52 -8.31 3.12
C LEU A 88 5.42 -9.47 3.54
N LEU A 89 6.73 -9.29 3.43
CA LEU A 89 7.72 -10.28 3.85
C LEU A 89 7.56 -10.63 5.34
N CYS A 90 7.24 -9.66 6.20
CA CYS A 90 6.97 -9.93 7.62
C CYS A 90 5.81 -10.92 7.81
N VAL A 91 4.73 -10.76 7.04
CA VAL A 91 3.55 -11.64 7.09
C VAL A 91 3.86 -13.03 6.52
N VAL A 92 4.57 -13.08 5.40
CA VAL A 92 4.99 -14.35 4.77
C VAL A 92 5.92 -15.14 5.70
N LEU A 93 6.86 -14.47 6.38
CA LEU A 93 7.75 -15.11 7.34
C LEU A 93 6.98 -15.72 8.51
N THR A 94 5.94 -15.04 9.01
CA THR A 94 5.11 -15.60 10.08
C THR A 94 4.22 -16.73 9.63
N ALA A 95 3.66 -16.65 8.41
CA ALA A 95 2.77 -17.66 7.88
C ALA A 95 3.51 -18.91 7.35
N GLY A 96 4.77 -18.75 6.91
CA GLY A 96 5.56 -19.83 6.31
C GLY A 96 5.06 -20.32 4.95
N THR A 97 4.19 -19.54 4.29
CA THR A 97 3.52 -19.90 3.04
C THR A 97 3.28 -18.67 2.17
N LEU A 98 3.19 -18.88 0.87
CA LEU A 98 2.86 -17.87 -0.14
C LEU A 98 1.42 -18.00 -0.66
N MET A 99 0.67 -19.00 -0.18
CA MET A 99 -0.71 -19.25 -0.57
C MET A 99 -1.68 -18.46 0.32
N PRO A 100 -2.48 -17.53 -0.23
CA PRO A 100 -3.39 -16.70 0.56
C PRO A 100 -4.43 -17.49 1.33
N GLU A 101 -4.94 -18.59 0.77
CA GLU A 101 -5.89 -19.49 1.44
C GLU A 101 -5.32 -20.04 2.76
N THR A 102 -4.06 -20.49 2.74
CA THR A 102 -3.41 -21.00 3.96
C THR A 102 -3.11 -19.90 4.98
N ILE A 103 -2.89 -18.66 4.54
CA ILE A 103 -2.75 -17.52 5.46
C ILE A 103 -4.07 -17.28 6.19
N VAL A 104 -5.20 -17.30 5.47
CA VAL A 104 -6.52 -17.13 6.08
C VAL A 104 -6.87 -18.30 7.01
N SER A 105 -6.55 -19.54 6.65
CA SER A 105 -6.82 -20.69 7.53
C SER A 105 -6.00 -20.66 8.82
N GLN A 106 -4.74 -20.20 8.76
CA GLN A 106 -3.93 -19.97 9.96
C GLN A 106 -4.53 -18.87 10.85
N GLN A 107 -5.08 -17.82 10.25
CA GLN A 107 -5.74 -16.74 11.00
C GLN A 107 -7.09 -17.18 11.60
N LEU A 108 -7.78 -18.15 10.99
CA LEU A 108 -9.02 -18.73 11.51
C LEU A 108 -8.79 -19.54 12.79
N HIS A 109 -7.68 -20.29 12.85
CA HIS A 109 -7.29 -21.07 14.03
C HIS A 109 -6.47 -20.26 15.06
N GLY A 110 -5.90 -19.14 14.63
CA GLY A 110 -5.02 -18.28 15.42
C GLY A 110 -5.63 -16.91 15.72
N GLN A 111 -4.75 -15.91 15.82
CA GLN A 111 -5.13 -14.50 15.94
C GLN A 111 -4.93 -13.83 14.59
N TRP A 112 -5.61 -12.70 14.38
CA TRP A 112 -5.39 -11.92 13.17
C TRP A 112 -4.00 -11.30 13.15
N ASN A 113 -3.37 -11.27 11.97
CA ASN A 113 -2.05 -10.66 11.79
C ASN A 113 -2.06 -9.15 12.13
N ILE A 114 -3.21 -8.47 12.07
CA ILE A 114 -3.31 -7.07 12.55
C ILE A 114 -3.07 -6.94 14.07
N VAL A 115 -3.50 -7.93 14.85
CA VAL A 115 -3.31 -7.94 16.31
C VAL A 115 -1.87 -8.34 16.64
N GLN A 116 -1.32 -9.28 15.88
CA GLN A 116 0.06 -9.74 16.06
C GLN A 116 1.10 -8.73 15.58
N GLN A 117 0.84 -7.99 14.50
CA GLN A 117 1.80 -7.08 13.88
C GLN A 117 1.13 -5.75 13.47
N PRO A 118 0.67 -4.94 14.43
CA PRO A 118 -0.07 -3.72 14.13
C PRO A 118 0.75 -2.69 13.33
N LEU A 119 2.06 -2.57 13.59
CA LEU A 119 2.89 -1.61 12.87
C LEU A 119 3.10 -2.00 11.40
N VAL A 120 3.25 -3.31 11.13
CA VAL A 120 3.34 -3.85 9.77
C VAL A 120 2.04 -3.59 9.02
N ALA A 121 0.89 -3.83 9.66
CA ALA A 121 -0.42 -3.57 9.07
C ALA A 121 -0.61 -2.08 8.73
N ILE A 122 -0.26 -1.16 9.64
CA ILE A 122 -0.36 0.28 9.38
C ILE A 122 0.54 0.69 8.23
N LEU A 123 1.80 0.25 8.22
CA LEU A 123 2.77 0.56 7.17
C LEU A 123 2.27 0.06 5.82
N PHE A 124 1.81 -1.19 5.77
CA PHE A 124 1.25 -1.80 4.56
C PHE A 124 0.02 -1.03 4.06
N TYR A 125 -0.91 -0.63 4.94
CA TYR A 125 -2.10 0.14 4.56
C TYR A 125 -1.73 1.53 4.01
N ILE A 126 -0.74 2.21 4.61
CA ILE A 126 -0.23 3.49 4.09
C ILE A 126 0.36 3.32 2.68
N CYS A 127 1.16 2.27 2.46
CA CYS A 127 1.68 1.95 1.13
C CYS A 127 0.58 1.70 0.10
N LEU A 128 -0.45 0.95 0.48
CA LEU A 128 -1.59 0.65 -0.38
C LEU A 128 -2.37 1.92 -0.77
N LEU A 129 -2.55 2.86 0.17
CA LEU A 129 -3.15 4.17 -0.15
C LEU A 129 -2.30 4.98 -1.12
N ALA A 130 -0.97 4.91 -0.98
CA ALA A 130 -0.04 5.55 -1.89
C ALA A 130 -0.09 4.92 -3.29
N GLU A 131 -0.06 3.59 -3.38
CA GLU A 131 -0.12 2.87 -4.66
C GLU A 131 -1.43 3.12 -5.41
N ALA A 132 -2.56 3.26 -4.69
CA ALA A 132 -3.85 3.59 -5.26
C ALA A 132 -4.00 5.08 -5.69
N ASN A 133 -2.95 5.89 -5.55
CA ASN A 133 -2.92 7.33 -5.88
C ASN A 133 -4.11 8.10 -5.28
N ARG A 134 -4.49 7.81 -4.03
CA ARG A 134 -5.61 8.51 -3.35
C ARG A 134 -5.09 9.55 -2.37
N ALA A 135 -5.81 10.66 -2.27
CA ALA A 135 -5.43 11.73 -1.34
C ALA A 135 -5.35 11.15 0.09
N PRO A 136 -4.28 11.45 0.85
CA PRO A 136 -3.31 12.53 0.67
C PRO A 136 -2.11 12.24 -0.26
N PHE A 137 -2.01 11.04 -0.84
CA PHE A 137 -0.91 10.58 -1.72
C PHE A 137 -1.19 10.79 -3.22
N ASP A 138 -2.19 11.59 -3.54
CA ASP A 138 -2.61 11.89 -4.91
C ASP A 138 -1.81 13.07 -5.48
N LEU A 139 -0.59 12.77 -5.94
CA LEU A 139 0.33 13.75 -6.52
C LEU A 139 0.11 13.99 -8.02
N ALA A 140 -0.64 13.11 -8.67
CA ALA A 140 -0.84 13.13 -10.11
C ALA A 140 -2.12 13.80 -10.55
N GLU A 141 -3.20 13.64 -9.79
CA GLU A 141 -4.50 14.27 -10.06
C GLU A 141 -4.55 15.70 -9.48
N ALA A 142 -3.48 16.14 -8.81
CA ALA A 142 -3.37 17.45 -8.20
C ALA A 142 -3.34 18.58 -9.25
N GLU A 143 -4.53 19.06 -9.61
CA GLU A 143 -4.79 20.20 -10.50
C GLU A 143 -3.99 21.47 -10.14
N GLN A 144 -3.65 21.61 -8.84
CA GLN A 144 -2.98 22.79 -8.28
C GLN A 144 -1.45 22.79 -8.52
N GLU A 145 -0.83 21.67 -8.88
CA GLU A 145 0.61 21.60 -9.15
C GLU A 145 0.91 21.39 -10.63
N LEU A 146 0.48 20.26 -11.21
CA LEU A 146 0.75 19.90 -12.59
C LEU A 146 -0.53 19.34 -13.23
N VAL A 147 -1.32 20.23 -13.84
CA VAL A 147 -2.43 19.99 -14.79
C VAL A 147 -2.82 18.51 -14.93
N GLY A 148 -3.53 17.96 -13.93
CA GLY A 148 -4.21 16.65 -13.94
C GLY A 148 -3.41 15.41 -14.38
N GLY A 149 -2.07 15.47 -14.39
CA GLY A 149 -1.21 14.33 -14.71
C GLY A 149 -1.45 13.74 -16.11
N TRP A 150 -1.55 12.40 -16.18
CA TRP A 150 -1.80 11.70 -17.46
C TRP A 150 -3.26 11.80 -17.91
N HIS A 151 -4.20 12.25 -17.08
CA HIS A 151 -5.62 12.25 -17.43
C HIS A 151 -5.99 13.30 -18.47
N THR A 152 -5.22 14.38 -18.60
CA THR A 152 -5.65 15.59 -19.30
C THR A 152 -5.79 15.47 -20.80
N GLU A 153 -5.04 14.56 -21.42
CA GLU A 153 -5.07 14.33 -22.87
C GLU A 153 -6.02 13.20 -23.28
N TYR A 154 -6.61 12.48 -22.32
CA TYR A 154 -7.57 11.40 -22.59
C TYR A 154 -9.00 11.92 -22.43
N SER A 155 -9.86 11.60 -23.39
CA SER A 155 -11.29 11.93 -23.36
C SER A 155 -12.17 10.69 -23.32
N SER A 156 -13.41 10.87 -22.83
CA SER A 156 -14.49 9.88 -22.84
C SER A 156 -14.04 8.51 -22.31
N MET A 157 -14.13 7.45 -23.12
CA MET A 157 -13.88 6.08 -22.70
C MET A 157 -12.43 5.84 -22.22
N ARG A 158 -11.43 6.46 -22.86
CA ARG A 158 -10.02 6.24 -22.49
C ARG A 158 -9.72 6.80 -21.10
N TRP A 159 -10.31 7.95 -20.78
CA TRP A 159 -10.26 8.55 -19.46
C TRP A 159 -11.01 7.69 -18.43
N ALA A 160 -12.22 7.24 -18.78
CA ALA A 160 -13.03 6.40 -17.90
C ALA A 160 -12.33 5.09 -17.52
N LEU A 161 -11.58 4.48 -18.45
CA LEU A 161 -10.78 3.28 -18.18
C LEU A 161 -9.68 3.53 -17.14
N PHE A 162 -9.01 4.69 -17.14
CA PHE A 162 -8.03 5.00 -16.10
C PHE A 162 -8.67 5.05 -14.71
N PHE A 163 -9.75 5.80 -14.55
CA PHE A 163 -10.47 5.88 -13.29
C PHE A 163 -10.99 4.52 -12.84
N MET A 164 -11.58 3.75 -13.76
CA MET A 164 -12.04 2.39 -13.47
C MET A 164 -10.90 1.50 -12.98
N GLY A 165 -9.73 1.55 -13.63
CA GLY A 165 -8.55 0.81 -13.22
C GLY A 165 -8.07 1.18 -11.82
N GLU A 166 -7.99 2.48 -11.49
CA GLU A 166 -7.60 2.94 -10.16
C GLU A 166 -8.59 2.51 -9.06
N TYR A 167 -9.90 2.58 -9.33
CA TYR A 167 -10.91 2.13 -8.35
C TYR A 167 -10.91 0.61 -8.18
N ILE A 168 -10.71 -0.15 -9.27
CA ILE A 168 -10.52 -1.59 -9.18
C ILE A 168 -9.27 -1.90 -8.36
N HIS A 169 -8.17 -1.19 -8.61
CA HIS A 169 -6.91 -1.37 -7.87
C HIS A 169 -7.08 -1.10 -6.37
N LEU A 170 -7.79 -0.02 -6.00
CA LEU A 170 -8.11 0.27 -4.60
C LEU A 170 -8.90 -0.86 -3.95
N PHE A 171 -9.87 -1.42 -4.66
CA PHE A 171 -10.71 -2.50 -4.15
C PHE A 171 -9.92 -3.82 -4.03
N VAL A 172 -9.07 -4.15 -5.01
CA VAL A 172 -8.14 -5.30 -4.95
C VAL A 172 -7.16 -5.14 -3.79
N GLY A 173 -6.58 -3.96 -3.62
CA GLY A 173 -5.72 -3.66 -2.48
C GLY A 173 -6.43 -3.88 -1.15
N ALA A 174 -7.64 -3.35 -0.97
CA ALA A 174 -8.44 -3.55 0.23
C ALA A 174 -8.77 -5.04 0.48
N ALA A 175 -9.06 -5.79 -0.57
CA ALA A 175 -9.27 -7.24 -0.48
C ALA A 175 -7.99 -8.00 -0.11
N PHE A 176 -6.83 -7.57 -0.64
CA PHE A 176 -5.54 -8.13 -0.29
C PHE A 176 -5.18 -7.84 1.18
N PHE A 177 -5.39 -6.62 1.66
CA PHE A 177 -5.22 -6.26 3.06
C PHE A 177 -6.13 -7.08 3.98
N THR A 178 -7.39 -7.27 3.58
CA THR A 178 -8.36 -8.08 4.34
C THR A 178 -7.88 -9.53 4.47
N THR A 179 -7.33 -10.07 3.38
CA THR A 179 -6.80 -11.45 3.33
C THR A 179 -5.57 -11.60 4.21
N LEU A 180 -4.63 -10.64 4.18
CA LEU A 180 -3.37 -10.73 4.93
C LEU A 180 -3.50 -10.38 6.42
N PHE A 181 -4.28 -9.36 6.76
CA PHE A 181 -4.27 -8.77 8.11
C PHE A 181 -5.56 -8.99 8.88
N LEU A 182 -6.71 -8.96 8.22
CA LEU A 182 -8.03 -9.07 8.86
C LEU A 182 -8.63 -10.48 8.81
N GLY A 183 -7.88 -11.48 8.37
CA GLY A 183 -8.28 -12.89 8.44
C GLY A 183 -9.38 -13.28 7.45
N GLY A 184 -9.50 -12.61 6.31
CA GLY A 184 -10.47 -12.98 5.27
C GLY A 184 -11.91 -13.04 5.80
N TRP A 185 -12.52 -14.22 5.76
CA TRP A 185 -13.89 -14.47 6.25
C TRP A 185 -14.00 -14.73 7.76
N SER A 186 -12.88 -14.78 8.49
CA SER A 186 -12.86 -14.93 9.94
C SER A 186 -13.60 -13.79 10.63
N LEU A 187 -14.43 -14.05 11.64
CA LEU A 187 -15.10 -12.98 12.40
C LEU A 187 -14.32 -12.58 13.65
N ASN A 188 -13.53 -13.48 14.22
CA ASN A 188 -12.93 -13.30 15.53
C ASN A 188 -11.44 -12.92 15.45
N PRO A 189 -11.04 -11.73 15.93
CA PRO A 189 -9.65 -11.29 15.91
C PRO A 189 -8.74 -11.94 16.97
N ILE A 190 -9.30 -12.55 18.04
CA ILE A 190 -8.55 -12.93 19.25
C ILE A 190 -8.79 -14.39 19.70
N THR A 191 -9.99 -14.97 19.53
CA THR A 191 -10.33 -16.31 20.06
C THR A 191 -10.98 -17.26 19.04
N GLY A 192 -10.53 -18.52 18.99
CA GLY A 192 -10.81 -19.51 17.95
C GLY A 192 -12.23 -20.11 17.87
N TYR A 193 -13.27 -19.40 18.30
CA TYR A 193 -14.66 -19.73 17.91
C TYR A 193 -15.01 -18.90 16.69
N ASP A 194 -14.71 -19.45 15.52
CA ASP A 194 -15.02 -18.85 14.24
C ASP A 194 -16.10 -19.65 13.51
N LEU A 195 -16.62 -19.08 12.42
CA LEU A 195 -17.51 -19.81 11.53
C LEU A 195 -16.78 -21.04 10.96
N PRO A 196 -17.48 -22.17 10.77
CA PRO A 196 -16.92 -23.32 10.07
C PRO A 196 -16.33 -22.88 8.72
N ALA A 197 -15.10 -23.30 8.44
CA ALA A 197 -14.41 -22.99 7.18
C ALA A 197 -15.12 -23.60 5.96
N THR A 198 -15.94 -24.63 6.17
CA THR A 198 -16.69 -25.32 5.14
C THR A 198 -18.16 -25.35 5.52
N GLY A 199 -19.04 -25.10 4.56
CA GLY A 199 -20.47 -25.11 4.83
C GLY A 199 -21.33 -25.05 3.58
N GLY A 200 -22.64 -25.14 3.79
CA GLY A 200 -23.62 -24.97 2.73
C GLY A 200 -23.67 -23.55 2.18
N ILE A 201 -24.44 -23.35 1.11
CA ILE A 201 -24.57 -22.10 0.35
C ILE A 201 -24.81 -20.87 1.25
N PHE A 202 -25.59 -21.03 2.33
CA PHE A 202 -25.86 -19.94 3.28
C PHE A 202 -24.62 -19.50 4.05
N MET A 203 -23.77 -20.42 4.50
CA MET A 203 -22.53 -20.07 5.21
C MET A 203 -21.56 -19.35 4.29
N ILE A 204 -21.48 -19.76 3.03
CA ILE A 204 -20.65 -19.09 2.03
C ILE A 204 -21.15 -17.69 1.73
N ALA A 205 -22.45 -17.51 1.56
CA ALA A 205 -23.01 -16.18 1.35
C ALA A 205 -22.70 -15.25 2.54
N LEU A 206 -22.73 -15.80 3.76
CA LEU A 206 -22.34 -15.07 4.97
C LEU A 206 -20.85 -14.74 5.00
N GLN A 207 -19.97 -15.71 4.72
CA GLN A 207 -18.51 -15.51 4.64
C GLN A 207 -18.14 -14.46 3.58
N PHE A 208 -18.75 -14.57 2.40
CA PHE A 208 -18.61 -13.59 1.32
C PHE A 208 -19.07 -12.19 1.76
N GLY A 209 -20.22 -12.11 2.44
CA GLY A 209 -20.73 -10.87 3.01
C GLY A 209 -19.79 -10.25 4.05
N ILE A 210 -19.13 -11.07 4.88
CA ILE A 210 -18.13 -10.62 5.85
C ILE A 210 -16.90 -10.05 5.15
N VAL A 211 -16.34 -10.77 4.17
CA VAL A 211 -15.19 -10.31 3.39
C VAL A 211 -15.52 -9.00 2.68
N LEU A 212 -16.67 -8.92 2.00
CA LEU A 212 -17.14 -7.69 1.38
C LEU A 212 -17.31 -6.56 2.40
N GLY A 213 -17.92 -6.83 3.56
CA GLY A 213 -18.09 -5.84 4.63
C GLY A 213 -16.75 -5.25 5.10
N LYS A 214 -15.72 -6.08 5.25
CA LYS A 214 -14.36 -5.63 5.59
C LYS A 214 -13.72 -4.81 4.46
N ILE A 215 -13.86 -5.25 3.22
CA ILE A 215 -13.37 -4.50 2.05
C ILE A 215 -14.05 -3.12 1.99
N PHE A 216 -15.38 -3.07 2.14
CA PHE A 216 -16.13 -1.82 2.18
C PHE A 216 -15.69 -0.92 3.34
N LEU A 217 -15.41 -1.49 4.52
CA LEU A 217 -14.88 -0.74 5.65
C LEU A 217 -13.50 -0.13 5.35
N LEU A 218 -12.60 -0.87 4.70
CA LEU A 218 -11.28 -0.37 4.33
C LEU A 218 -11.34 0.69 3.22
N VAL A 219 -12.22 0.52 2.24
CA VAL A 219 -12.49 1.53 1.21
C VAL A 219 -13.13 2.76 1.84
N PHE A 220 -14.09 2.59 2.74
CA PHE A 220 -14.68 3.68 3.50
C PHE A 220 -13.62 4.43 4.32
N LEU A 221 -12.70 3.71 4.98
CA LEU A 221 -11.57 4.31 5.69
C LEU A 221 -10.66 5.10 4.73
N ALA A 222 -10.37 4.58 3.55
CA ALA A 222 -9.58 5.29 2.53
C ALA A 222 -10.29 6.58 2.08
N MET A 223 -11.61 6.54 1.90
CA MET A 223 -12.42 7.71 1.56
C MET A 223 -12.52 8.72 2.71
N MET A 224 -12.61 8.26 3.95
CA MET A 224 -12.56 9.11 5.14
C MET A 224 -11.21 9.83 5.23
N ILE A 225 -10.11 9.12 5.00
CA ILE A 225 -8.76 9.70 4.95
C ILE A 225 -8.67 10.78 3.86
N ARG A 226 -9.23 10.50 2.68
CA ARG A 226 -9.29 11.45 1.55
C ARG A 226 -9.96 12.77 1.92
N TRP A 227 -11.01 12.75 2.75
CA TRP A 227 -11.75 13.95 3.13
C TRP A 227 -11.22 14.65 4.39
N THR A 228 -10.41 13.96 5.20
CA THR A 228 -9.95 14.47 6.50
C THR A 228 -8.51 14.98 6.48
N LEU A 229 -7.62 14.36 5.71
CA LEU A 229 -6.20 14.75 5.68
C LEU A 229 -5.88 15.74 4.56
N PRO A 230 -5.05 16.76 4.83
CA PRO A 230 -4.55 17.63 3.78
C PRO A 230 -3.59 16.87 2.86
N ARG A 231 -3.48 17.32 1.61
CA ARG A 231 -2.56 16.76 0.62
C ARG A 231 -1.10 16.96 1.03
N PHE A 232 -0.26 15.96 0.78
CA PHE A 232 1.19 16.08 0.95
C PHE A 232 1.85 16.60 -0.32
N ARG A 233 2.92 17.38 -0.16
CA ARG A 233 3.79 17.74 -1.27
C ARG A 233 4.67 16.55 -1.67
N PHE A 234 5.02 16.43 -2.96
CA PHE A 234 5.88 15.36 -3.49
C PHE A 234 7.16 15.15 -2.66
N ASP A 235 7.86 16.23 -2.31
CA ASP A 235 9.11 16.12 -1.54
C ASP A 235 8.91 15.52 -0.14
N GLN A 236 7.80 15.85 0.53
CA GLN A 236 7.47 15.32 1.86
C GLN A 236 7.09 13.85 1.78
N LEU A 237 6.32 13.50 0.75
CA LEU A 237 5.87 12.14 0.50
C LEU A 237 7.07 11.23 0.14
N MET A 238 8.01 11.71 -0.64
CA MET A 238 9.24 10.98 -0.95
C MET A 238 10.14 10.81 0.28
N ARG A 239 10.28 11.85 1.11
CA ARG A 239 11.00 11.75 2.39
C ARG A 239 10.35 10.75 3.33
N LEU A 240 9.02 10.72 3.41
CA LEU A 240 8.30 9.74 4.23
C LEU A 240 8.61 8.30 3.81
N ALA A 241 8.62 8.01 2.50
CA ALA A 241 8.96 6.67 2.00
C ALA A 241 10.42 6.30 2.31
N TRP A 242 11.37 7.16 1.92
CA TRP A 242 12.80 6.84 1.94
C TRP A 242 13.44 6.97 3.32
N GLU A 243 13.12 8.02 4.08
CA GLU A 243 13.70 8.27 5.40
C GLU A 243 12.86 7.63 6.53
N GLY A 244 11.57 7.32 6.27
CA GLY A 244 10.65 6.76 7.27
C GLY A 244 10.33 5.28 7.01
N MET A 245 9.58 5.00 5.95
CA MET A 245 8.93 3.69 5.75
C MET A 245 9.91 2.58 5.38
N ILE A 246 10.91 2.84 4.54
CA ILE A 246 11.91 1.83 4.16
C ILE A 246 12.74 1.40 5.39
N PRO A 247 13.35 2.32 6.17
CA PRO A 247 14.06 1.92 7.39
C PRO A 247 13.16 1.22 8.41
N ALA A 248 11.92 1.69 8.60
CA ALA A 248 10.97 1.08 9.52
C ALA A 248 10.60 -0.36 9.12
N SER A 249 10.31 -0.59 7.84
CA SER A 249 9.98 -1.92 7.32
C SER A 249 11.17 -2.87 7.36
N LEU A 250 12.38 -2.42 7.04
CA LEU A 250 13.61 -3.22 7.20
C LEU A 250 13.83 -3.65 8.66
N LEU A 251 13.67 -2.72 9.60
CA LEU A 251 13.79 -3.00 11.02
C LEU A 251 12.75 -4.03 11.48
N LEU A 252 11.51 -3.89 11.01
CA LEU A 252 10.44 -4.83 11.31
C LEU A 252 10.73 -6.24 10.78
N VAL A 253 11.22 -6.37 9.54
CA VAL A 253 11.62 -7.67 8.98
C VAL A 253 12.68 -8.33 9.86
N LEU A 254 13.69 -7.58 10.32
CA LEU A 254 14.73 -8.12 11.19
C LEU A 254 14.16 -8.59 12.54
N ILE A 255 13.34 -7.75 13.19
CA ILE A 255 12.73 -8.09 14.49
C ILE A 255 11.83 -9.31 14.35
N VAL A 256 10.96 -9.35 13.34
CA VAL A 256 10.06 -10.50 13.09
C VAL A 256 10.86 -11.77 12.82
N SER A 257 11.94 -11.68 12.02
CA SER A 257 12.82 -12.82 11.75
C SER A 257 13.46 -13.38 13.03
N ILE A 258 13.93 -12.52 13.93
CA ILE A 258 14.51 -12.92 15.23
C ILE A 258 13.45 -13.59 16.11
N TYR A 259 12.24 -13.03 16.17
CA TYR A 259 11.15 -13.59 16.98
C TYR A 259 10.74 -14.98 16.50
N ILE A 260 10.70 -15.20 15.18
CA ILE A 260 10.41 -16.51 14.59
C ILE A 260 11.53 -17.50 14.93
N TYR A 261 12.80 -17.09 14.81
CA TYR A 261 13.95 -17.94 15.15
C TYR A 261 13.93 -18.37 16.64
N LEU A 262 13.53 -17.46 17.54
CA LEU A 262 13.42 -17.73 18.98
C LEU A 262 12.12 -18.48 19.36
N GLY A 263 11.18 -18.67 18.43
CA GLY A 263 9.88 -19.29 18.68
C GLY A 263 8.89 -18.41 19.46
N TRP A 264 9.10 -17.08 19.51
CA TRP A 264 8.25 -16.14 20.25
C TRP A 264 7.06 -15.62 19.42
N GLN A 265 6.41 -16.51 18.67
CA GLN A 265 5.28 -16.19 17.79
C GLN A 265 4.10 -15.53 18.52
N PRO A 266 3.70 -15.94 19.75
CA PRO A 266 2.58 -15.29 20.46
C PRO A 266 2.86 -13.83 20.86
N TYR A 267 4.13 -13.42 20.92
CA TYR A 267 4.54 -12.09 21.37
C TYR A 267 4.95 -11.17 20.21
N LEU A 268 4.60 -11.49 18.96
CA LEU A 268 4.96 -10.66 17.80
C LEU A 268 4.52 -9.19 17.94
N TRP A 269 3.47 -8.92 18.71
CA TRP A 269 2.98 -7.57 18.98
C TRP A 269 4.03 -6.72 19.70
N THR A 270 4.86 -7.33 20.56
CA THR A 270 5.97 -6.62 21.22
C THR A 270 7.05 -6.23 20.23
N GLY A 271 7.22 -6.97 19.14
CA GLY A 271 8.13 -6.61 18.05
C GLY A 271 7.78 -5.26 17.42
N SER A 272 6.49 -4.95 17.28
CA SER A 272 6.03 -3.64 16.80
C SER A 272 6.39 -2.51 17.78
N VAL A 273 6.27 -2.76 19.08
CA VAL A 273 6.64 -1.78 20.12
C VAL A 273 8.15 -1.56 20.15
N VAL A 274 8.94 -2.64 20.08
CA VAL A 274 10.41 -2.59 20.03
C VAL A 274 10.87 -1.77 18.81
N ALA A 275 10.26 -1.99 17.64
CA ALA A 275 10.56 -1.21 16.44
C ALA A 275 10.32 0.29 16.66
N LEU A 276 9.18 0.67 17.27
CA LEU A 276 8.88 2.07 17.58
C LEU A 276 9.87 2.68 18.56
N VAL A 277 10.26 1.94 19.60
CA VAL A 277 11.25 2.40 20.59
C VAL A 277 12.61 2.62 19.94
N ILE A 278 13.08 1.66 19.12
CA ILE A 278 14.35 1.80 18.40
C ILE A 278 14.31 3.01 17.46
N MET A 279 13.22 3.19 16.71
CA MET A 279 13.06 4.37 15.84
C MET A 279 13.05 5.67 16.64
N ALA A 280 12.39 5.72 17.80
CA ALA A 280 12.37 6.90 18.66
C ALA A 280 13.76 7.26 19.21
N ILE A 281 14.56 6.26 19.56
CA ILE A 281 15.95 6.44 20.02
C ILE A 281 16.88 6.81 18.86
N ALA A 282 16.66 6.27 17.67
CA ALA A 282 17.48 6.55 16.49
C ALA A 282 17.18 7.93 15.88
N ARG A 283 15.94 8.43 16.00
CA ARG A 283 15.53 9.73 15.44
C ARG A 283 16.46 10.92 15.78
N PRO A 284 16.91 11.13 17.02
CA PRO A 284 17.85 12.22 17.34
C PRO A 284 19.27 12.01 16.77
N LEU A 285 19.63 10.80 16.35
CA LEU A 285 20.93 10.49 15.75
C LEU A 285 20.93 10.70 14.22
N LEU A 286 19.75 10.75 13.60
CA LEU A 286 19.65 10.97 12.17
C LEU A 286 19.95 12.44 11.84
N PRO A 287 20.71 12.72 10.76
CA PRO A 287 20.94 14.08 10.31
C PRO A 287 19.59 14.73 10.02
N THR A 288 19.15 15.63 10.90
CA THR A 288 18.04 16.51 10.56
C THR A 288 18.56 17.43 9.48
N ASN A 289 17.97 17.35 8.29
CA ASN A 289 18.19 18.36 7.25
C ASN A 289 17.81 19.71 7.87
N ASP A 290 18.83 20.48 8.26
CA ASP A 290 18.66 21.85 8.69
C ASP A 290 17.80 22.55 7.64
N THR A 291 16.80 23.28 8.14
CA THR A 291 15.95 24.19 7.38
C THR A 291 16.70 24.73 6.18
N ASN A 292 16.15 24.52 4.98
CA ASN A 292 16.61 25.06 3.70
C ASN A 292 17.16 26.48 3.91
N LYS A 293 18.45 26.59 4.24
CA LYS A 293 19.09 27.88 4.41
C LYS A 293 19.07 28.41 3.00
N ARG A 294 18.20 29.38 2.75
CA ARG A 294 18.20 30.12 1.49
C ARG A 294 19.61 30.70 1.41
N VAL A 295 20.49 30.00 0.70
CA VAL A 295 21.81 30.53 0.39
C VAL A 295 21.48 31.72 -0.49
N GLY A 296 21.62 32.91 0.08
CA GLY A 296 21.47 34.14 -0.67
C GLY A 296 22.44 34.04 -1.84
N LEU A 297 21.91 33.89 -3.05
CA LEU A 297 22.73 34.01 -4.24
C LEU A 297 23.24 35.45 -4.23
N LEU A 298 24.52 35.64 -3.94
CA LEU A 298 25.21 36.91 -4.04
C LEU A 298 24.96 37.47 -5.45
N GLY A 299 24.25 38.60 -5.53
CA GLY A 299 23.82 39.21 -6.80
C GLY A 299 22.37 38.92 -7.21
N SER A 300 21.59 38.19 -6.40
CA SER A 300 20.13 38.14 -6.57
C SER A 300 19.48 39.43 -6.06
N ARG A 301 18.32 39.80 -6.61
CA ARG A 301 17.53 40.97 -6.17
C ARG A 301 17.22 40.99 -4.65
N PHE A 302 17.30 39.84 -3.99
CA PHE A 302 17.02 39.66 -2.57
C PHE A 302 18.29 39.54 -1.70
N SER A 303 19.49 39.60 -2.29
CA SER A 303 20.80 39.63 -1.62
C SER A 303 21.83 40.35 -2.51
N PRO A 304 21.74 41.68 -2.65
CA PRO A 304 22.74 42.45 -3.38
C PRO A 304 24.11 42.30 -2.69
N PRO A 305 25.22 42.23 -3.44
CA PRO A 305 26.55 42.26 -2.84
C PRO A 305 26.68 43.56 -2.04
N GLU A 306 27.17 43.45 -0.80
CA GLU A 306 27.56 44.63 -0.02
C GLU A 306 28.63 45.36 -0.85
N GLU A 307 28.25 46.50 -1.44
CA GLU A 307 29.23 47.43 -1.98
C GLU A 307 30.20 47.75 -0.84
N SER A 308 31.47 47.42 -1.05
CA SER A 308 32.56 47.91 -0.25
C SER A 308 32.47 49.45 -0.26
N ILE A 309 31.87 50.02 0.79
CA ILE A 309 32.06 51.42 1.11
C ILE A 309 33.52 51.52 1.56
N SER A 310 34.42 51.65 0.59
CA SER A 310 35.73 52.23 0.80
C SER A 310 35.49 53.69 1.17
N VAL A 311 35.29 53.93 2.47
CA VAL A 311 35.54 55.24 3.06
C VAL A 311 37.05 55.42 3.02
N ASP A 312 37.56 55.98 1.93
CA ASP A 312 38.90 56.56 1.88
C ASP A 312 38.85 57.92 1.18
N SER A 313 39.33 58.92 1.92
CA SER A 313 39.52 60.36 1.66
C SER A 313 38.30 61.28 1.60
#